data_AF-A0A849AAF8-F1
#
_entry.id   AF-A0A849AAF8-F1
#
_cell.length_a   1.000
_cell.length_b   1.000
_cell.length_c   1.000
_cell.angle_alpha   90.00
_cell.angle_beta   90.00
_cell.angle_gamma   90.00
#
_symmetry.space_group_name_H-M   'P 1'
#
loop_
_entity.id
_entity.type
_entity.pdbx_description
1 polymer ?
#
loop_
_entity_poly.entity_id
_entity_poly.type
_entity_poly.pdbx_seq_one_letter_code
_entity_poly.pdbx_strand_id
1 'polypeptide(L)'
;MSEHIDVRPQAASSYAWRYANAAGQITDGPALAFDSQAAAEQWLAENAEQLLSEGTDAVSLSDGESVIYGPMPLSHRDSGRLPRPR
;
A
#
# COMPACT_ATOMS: atom_id res chain seq x y z
N MET A 1 -16.94 37.44 16.81
CA MET A 1 -15.68 37.03 16.17
C MET A 1 -15.58 35.53 16.37
N SER A 2 -16.05 34.75 15.41
CA SER A 2 -16.06 33.29 15.52
C SER A 2 -14.63 32.80 15.34
N GLU A 3 -14.06 32.23 16.39
CA GLU A 3 -12.81 31.47 16.33
C GLU A 3 -13.05 30.27 15.41
N HIS A 4 -12.48 30.33 14.20
CA HIS A 4 -12.38 29.17 13.33
C HIS A 4 -11.33 28.27 13.97
N ILE A 5 -11.77 27.19 14.61
CA ILE A 5 -10.87 26.15 15.08
C ILE A 5 -10.31 25.49 13.82
N ASP A 6 -9.12 25.93 13.38
CA ASP A 6 -8.33 25.22 12.38
C ASP A 6 -7.79 23.96 13.06
N VAL A 7 -8.63 22.92 13.16
CA VAL A 7 -8.16 21.58 13.47
C VAL A 7 -7.36 21.13 12.26
N ARG A 8 -6.07 21.47 12.21
CA ARG A 8 -5.14 20.73 11.38
C ARG A 8 -4.86 19.42 12.10
N PRO A 9 -5.31 18.26 11.60
CA PRO A 9 -4.78 17.01 12.10
C PRO A 9 -3.25 17.07 11.90
N GLN A 10 -2.50 16.94 12.99
CA GLN A 10 -1.06 16.78 12.95
C GLN A 10 -0.79 15.47 12.20
N ALA A 11 -0.30 15.58 10.96
CA ALA A 11 0.15 14.44 10.18
C ALA A 11 1.35 13.81 10.90
N ALA A 12 1.08 12.77 11.69
CA ALA A 12 2.06 11.72 11.90
C ALA A 12 2.45 11.20 10.51
N SER A 13 3.73 10.92 10.26
CA SER A 13 4.16 10.26 9.03
C SER A 13 3.35 8.97 8.86
N SER A 14 2.43 8.95 7.90
CA SER A 14 1.27 8.03 7.93
C SER A 14 1.04 7.31 6.60
N TYR A 15 2.13 7.02 5.90
CA TYR A 15 2.07 6.19 4.71
C TYR A 15 1.76 4.75 5.11
N ALA A 16 0.65 4.19 4.62
CA ALA A 16 0.22 2.84 4.95
C ALA A 16 -0.45 2.15 3.75
N TRP A 17 -0.23 0.84 3.62
CA TRP A 17 -0.83 0.03 2.57
C TRP A 17 -2.19 -0.52 3.01
N ARG A 18 -3.16 -0.45 2.10
CA ARG A 18 -4.41 -1.22 2.16
C ARG A 18 -4.36 -2.32 1.11
N TYR A 19 -4.78 -3.52 1.49
CA TYR A 19 -4.69 -4.72 0.67
C TYR A 19 -6.09 -5.12 0.20
N ALA A 20 -6.20 -5.54 -1.06
CA ALA A 20 -7.42 -6.05 -1.63
C ALA A 20 -7.16 -7.33 -2.42
N ASN A 21 -8.10 -8.28 -2.37
CA ASN A 21 -8.06 -9.49 -3.18
C ASN A 21 -8.54 -9.24 -4.62
N ALA A 22 -8.54 -10.28 -5.44
CA ALA A 22 -8.99 -10.23 -6.84
C ALA A 22 -10.48 -9.85 -7.02
N ALA A 23 -11.30 -9.96 -5.96
CA ALA A 23 -12.68 -9.49 -5.96
C ALA A 23 -12.80 -8.00 -5.57
N GLY A 24 -11.68 -7.32 -5.30
CA GLY A 24 -11.64 -5.93 -4.82
C GLY A 24 -12.05 -5.78 -3.35
N GLN A 25 -12.16 -6.87 -2.61
CA GLN A 25 -12.50 -6.83 -1.19
C GLN A 25 -11.24 -6.56 -0.37
N ILE A 26 -11.36 -5.69 0.63
CA ILE A 26 -10.27 -5.43 1.57
C ILE A 26 -9.94 -6.71 2.34
N THR A 27 -8.66 -7.06 2.36
CA THR A 27 -8.14 -8.22 3.09
C THR A 27 -7.24 -7.77 4.22
N ASP A 28 -7.07 -8.65 5.21
CA ASP A 28 -6.04 -8.47 6.22
C ASP A 28 -4.65 -8.51 5.58
N GLY A 29 -3.72 -7.76 6.18
CA GLY A 29 -2.33 -7.70 5.77
C GLY A 29 -1.50 -6.94 6.82
N PRO A 30 -0.19 -6.76 6.57
CA PRO A 30 0.70 -6.09 7.51
C PRO A 30 0.25 -4.66 7.84
N ALA A 31 0.00 -4.38 9.13
CA ALA A 31 -0.32 -3.03 9.60
C ALA A 31 0.97 -2.20 9.78
N LEU A 32 1.59 -1.83 8.66
CA LEU A 32 2.84 -1.07 8.63
C LEU A 32 2.58 0.41 8.31
N ALA A 33 3.29 1.27 9.02
CA ALA A 33 3.36 2.70 8.75
C ALA A 33 4.79 3.07 8.35
N PHE A 34 4.93 3.98 7.39
CA PHE A 34 6.21 4.41 6.85
C PHE A 34 6.40 5.91 6.99
N ASP A 35 7.65 6.32 7.21
CA ASP A 35 8.02 7.73 7.36
C ASP A 35 7.99 8.51 6.04
N SER A 36 7.96 7.80 4.90
CA SER A 36 7.87 8.39 3.57
C SER A 36 7.19 7.45 2.58
N GLN A 37 6.60 8.03 1.54
CA GLN A 37 6.08 7.30 0.39
C GLN A 37 7.14 6.39 -0.25
N ALA A 38 8.37 6.89 -0.42
CA ALA A 38 9.47 6.12 -1.01
C ALA A 38 9.81 4.87 -0.19
N ALA A 39 9.81 4.97 1.14
CA ALA A 39 10.01 3.81 2.01
C ALA A 39 8.87 2.79 1.90
N ALA A 40 7.62 3.26 1.79
CA ALA A 40 6.46 2.39 1.59
C ALA A 40 6.53 1.65 0.24
N GLU A 41 6.91 2.35 -0.82
CA GLU A 41 7.07 1.81 -2.17
C GLU A 41 8.21 0.80 -2.26
N GLN A 42 9.35 1.08 -1.60
CA GLN A 42 10.46 0.14 -1.52
C GLN A 42 10.04 -1.14 -0.81
N TRP A 43 9.38 -1.04 0.34
CA TRP A 43 8.86 -2.20 1.06
C TRP A 43 7.89 -3.02 0.18
N LEU A 44 6.98 -2.36 -0.55
CA LEU A 44 6.07 -3.05 -1.45
C LEU A 44 6.83 -3.80 -2.55
N ALA A 45 7.90 -3.22 -3.09
CA ALA A 45 8.71 -3.86 -4.11
C ALA A 45 9.37 -5.16 -3.63
N GLU A 46 9.79 -5.20 -2.37
CA GLU A 46 10.42 -6.36 -1.75
C GLU A 46 9.40 -7.44 -1.35
N ASN A 47 8.16 -7.07 -1.04
CA ASN A 47 7.15 -7.98 -0.45
C ASN A 47 5.99 -8.34 -1.41
N ALA A 48 5.96 -7.81 -2.64
CA ALA A 48 4.86 -8.01 -3.58
C ALA A 48 4.58 -9.50 -3.90
N GLU A 49 5.61 -10.33 -4.09
CA GLU A 49 5.44 -11.75 -4.40
C GLU A 49 4.80 -12.52 -3.22
N GLN A 50 5.18 -12.17 -1.99
CA GLN A 50 4.60 -12.76 -0.79
C GLN A 50 3.13 -12.36 -0.65
N LEU A 51 2.81 -11.07 -0.83
CA LEU A 51 1.44 -10.57 -0.77
C LEU A 51 0.53 -11.26 -1.81
N LEU A 52 1.04 -11.47 -3.03
CA LEU A 52 0.36 -12.25 -4.08
C LEU A 52 0.12 -13.70 -3.63
N SER A 53 1.13 -14.36 -3.04
CA SER A 53 0.99 -15.71 -2.50
C SER A 53 -0.01 -15.81 -1.35
N GLU A 54 -0.23 -14.71 -0.61
CA GLU A 54 -1.19 -14.60 0.49
C GLU A 54 -2.61 -14.21 0.02
N GLY A 55 -2.80 -13.98 -1.29
CA GLY A 55 -4.10 -13.69 -1.91
C GLY A 55 -4.43 -12.21 -2.04
N THR A 56 -3.48 -11.31 -1.78
CA THR A 56 -3.58 -9.90 -2.14
C THR A 56 -3.35 -9.74 -3.63
N ASP A 57 -4.29 -9.13 -4.34
CA ASP A 57 -4.20 -8.88 -5.78
C ASP A 57 -3.95 -7.40 -6.10
N ALA A 58 -4.40 -6.49 -5.22
CA ALA A 58 -4.21 -5.06 -5.38
C ALA A 58 -3.86 -4.38 -4.05
N VAL A 59 -3.13 -3.26 -4.14
CA VAL A 59 -2.79 -2.43 -2.98
C VAL A 59 -3.12 -0.97 -3.21
N SER A 60 -3.42 -0.22 -2.15
CA SER A 60 -3.60 1.24 -2.19
C SER A 60 -2.74 1.89 -1.13
N LEU A 61 -2.08 2.99 -1.46
CA LEU A 61 -1.30 3.77 -0.49
C LEU A 61 -2.14 4.91 0.04
N SER A 62 -2.23 5.03 1.35
CA SER A 62 -2.77 6.21 2.02
C SER A 62 -1.67 6.99 2.74
N ASP A 63 -1.81 8.31 2.78
CA ASP A 63 -1.14 9.22 3.72
C ASP A 63 -2.20 9.66 4.75
N GLY A 64 -2.17 8.99 5.90
CA GLY A 64 -3.16 9.17 6.96
C GLY A 64 -4.54 8.73 6.51
N GLU A 65 -5.47 9.67 6.43
CA GLU A 65 -6.84 9.40 5.99
C GLU A 65 -7.00 9.52 4.46
N SER A 66 -6.02 10.11 3.76
CA SER A 66 -6.09 10.37 2.32
C SER A 66 -5.49 9.23 1.51
N VAL A 67 -6.24 8.67 0.57
CA VAL A 67 -5.67 7.71 -0.41
C VAL A 67 -4.93 8.50 -1.49
N ILE A 68 -3.62 8.28 -1.60
CA ILE A 68 -2.74 8.99 -2.55
C ILE A 68 -2.38 8.13 -3.76
N TYR A 69 -2.44 6.80 -3.62
CA TYR A 69 -2.44 5.87 -4.75
C TYR A 69 -3.66 4.96 -4.68
N GLY A 70 -4.42 4.94 -5.78
CA GLY A 70 -5.54 4.03 -5.95
C GLY A 70 -5.12 2.56 -6.05
N PRO A 71 -6.08 1.63 -6.20
CA PRO A 71 -5.80 0.20 -6.27
C PRO A 71 -4.85 -0.11 -7.43
N MET A 72 -3.62 -0.47 -7.09
CA MET A 72 -2.60 -0.91 -8.03
C MET A 72 -2.52 -2.44 -8.00
N PRO A 73 -2.79 -3.13 -9.12
CA PRO A 73 -2.68 -4.57 -9.18
C PRO A 73 -1.21 -5.00 -9.01
N LEU A 74 -0.97 -6.00 -8.16
CA LEU A 74 0.34 -6.61 -7.96
C LEU A 74 0.70 -7.56 -9.11
N SER A 75 -0.30 -8.09 -9.81
CA SER A 75 -0.17 -9.08 -10.89
C SER A 75 0.62 -8.62 -12.12
N HIS A 76 0.73 -7.30 -12.37
CA HIS A 76 1.57 -6.76 -13.44
C HIS A 76 3.00 -6.40 -12.98
N ARG A 77 3.33 -6.57 -11.69
CA ARG A 77 4.71 -6.46 -11.19
C ARG A 77 5.49 -7.74 -11.52
N ASP A 78 5.51 -8.12 -12.79
CA ASP A 78 6.37 -9.16 -13.33
C ASP A 78 7.82 -8.66 -13.33
N SER A 79 8.52 -8.90 -12.24
CA SER A 79 9.98 -8.96 -12.27
C SER A 79 10.35 -10.27 -12.97
N GLY A 80 10.41 -10.24 -14.31
CA GLY A 80 10.70 -11.34 -15.22
C GLY A 80 11.38 -12.56 -14.60
N ARG A 81 10.57 -13.50 -14.10
CA ARG A 81 11.06 -14.81 -13.67
C ARG A 81 11.19 -15.68 -14.89
N LEU A 82 12.33 -15.58 -15.60
CA LEU A 82 12.71 -16.58 -16.58
C LEU A 82 12.75 -17.96 -15.89
N PRO A 83 12.21 -19.02 -16.53
CA PRO A 83 12.32 -20.38 -16.00
C PRO A 83 13.81 -20.75 -15.88
N ARG A 84 14.24 -21.25 -14.71
CA ARG A 84 15.58 -21.84 -14.59
C ARG A 84 15.59 -23.11 -15.47
N PRO A 85 16.44 -23.20 -16.51
CA PRO A 85 16.58 -24.44 -17.25
C PRO A 85 17.09 -25.53 -16.30
N ARG A 86 16.52 -26.73 -16.43
CA ARG A 86 16.93 -27.94 -15.70
C ARG A 86 18.33 -28.40 -16.09
#